data_AF-A0A661QQM5-F1
#
_entry.id   AF-A0A661QQM5-F1
#
_cell.length_a   1.000
_cell.length_b   1.000
_cell.length_c   1.000
_cell.angle_alpha   90.00
_cell.angle_beta   90.00
_cell.angle_gamma   90.00
#
_symmetry.space_group_name_H-M   'P 1'
#
loop_
_entity.id
_entity.type
_entity.pdbx_description
1 polymer ?
#
loop_
_entity_poly.entity_id
_entity_poly.type
_entity_poly.pdbx_seq_one_letter_code
_entity_poly.pdbx_strand_id
1 'polypeptide(L)'
;MQRLLTILSVLVVIGLGGACFAYGSAVSVEVIHSYDRYCQGKDYEIAFKVKIKKGLFLHGPAAKPGEMIIPTRLSFSPSSGATIKGLRFPKTKEVRFDYSDKPVEVYEGQVIIKATLHIGPDAGLGQHKIQGVLSYQACAQDSCLPPHRVPINVKFDVVDRDTPQRRINLAYFSTPYQVPSPKTVEVRGFKPHGALWLTLLGLFFGGLALNLTPCIYPLIPITVSFFGARSQKLKGKRFIHGALYMAGLSITNSTLGVSAALTGGMLGAALQNPIVLIVVSVIILAMGLSFFGLWEIRLPGGIVNLASRGFGGFFGSFFMGLTLGVVAAPCLGPFVLGLLTYVGQKGDAFIGFLYFFVLSIGLGLPLCFLAIFSGAVDRLPMSGNWLVWIKKCFGWVLVAMAVFMIRPLIPIQFLKTLAIPAVLMAAAIHVGFLDRTSANSRRFRFVKTLLGAVVLATALVTAYASWHAEEGIKWIPYRQGLLQEAKAERKPVIIDFYADWCGPCREMDKTTFRDQRVKALMG
;
A
#
# COMPACT_ATOMS: atom_id res chain seq x y z
N MET A 1 17.13 -20.03 -21.62
CA MET A 1 17.19 -18.54 -21.67
C MET A 1 16.02 -17.90 -22.43
N GLN A 2 15.63 -18.43 -23.60
CA GLN A 2 14.60 -17.84 -24.47
C GLN A 2 13.15 -17.90 -23.92
N ARG A 3 12.78 -18.98 -23.21
CA ARG A 3 11.49 -19.10 -22.50
C ARG A 3 11.42 -18.25 -21.22
N LEU A 4 12.56 -18.01 -20.57
CA LEU A 4 12.63 -17.23 -19.33
C LEU A 4 12.36 -15.74 -19.58
N LEU A 5 12.88 -15.21 -20.71
CA LEU A 5 12.69 -13.81 -21.12
C LEU A 5 11.25 -13.49 -21.56
N THR A 6 10.56 -14.45 -22.19
CA THR A 6 9.14 -14.30 -22.56
C THR A 6 8.23 -14.37 -21.34
N ILE A 7 8.52 -15.27 -20.41
CA ILE A 7 7.81 -15.35 -19.13
C ILE A 7 8.02 -14.08 -18.30
N LEU A 8 9.25 -13.53 -18.25
CA LEU A 8 9.53 -12.27 -17.56
C LEU A 8 8.79 -11.07 -18.18
N SER A 9 8.71 -10.99 -19.51
CA SER A 9 7.98 -9.90 -20.18
C SER A 9 6.48 -9.99 -19.95
N VAL A 10 5.91 -11.20 -19.88
CA VAL A 10 4.50 -11.41 -19.56
C VAL A 10 4.24 -11.09 -18.08
N LEU A 11 5.15 -11.45 -17.17
CA LEU A 11 5.06 -11.10 -15.74
C LEU A 11 5.19 -9.60 -15.47
N VAL A 12 5.99 -8.86 -16.23
CA VAL A 12 6.10 -7.39 -16.11
C VAL A 12 4.84 -6.69 -16.61
N VAL A 13 4.23 -7.20 -17.69
CA VAL A 13 2.95 -6.67 -18.22
C VAL A 13 1.78 -7.01 -17.28
N ILE A 14 1.77 -8.19 -16.66
CA ILE A 14 0.76 -8.57 -15.65
C ILE A 14 1.01 -7.82 -14.32
N GLY A 15 2.26 -7.59 -13.92
CA GLY A 15 2.60 -6.88 -12.69
C GLY A 15 2.29 -5.38 -12.69
N LEU A 16 2.21 -4.75 -13.87
CA LEU A 16 1.72 -3.37 -14.02
C LEU A 16 0.19 -3.27 -14.02
N GLY A 17 -0.52 -4.40 -14.19
CA GLY A 17 -1.97 -4.51 -14.14
C GLY A 17 -2.47 -4.95 -12.78
N GLY A 18 -2.49 -4.04 -11.80
CA GLY A 18 -3.36 -4.18 -10.63
C GLY A 18 -2.80 -4.97 -9.45
N ALA A 19 -1.98 -4.31 -8.64
CA ALA A 19 -2.06 -4.48 -7.19
C ALA A 19 -3.03 -3.43 -6.64
N CYS A 20 -4.31 -3.54 -7.02
CA CYS A 20 -5.35 -3.04 -6.13
C CYS A 20 -5.26 -3.97 -4.92
N PHE A 21 -4.68 -3.50 -3.82
CA PHE A 21 -4.91 -4.11 -2.52
C PHE A 21 -6.41 -4.00 -2.27
N ALA A 22 -7.16 -4.98 -2.75
CA ALA A 22 -8.52 -5.20 -2.31
C ALA A 22 -8.39 -5.52 -0.82
N TYR A 23 -8.61 -4.51 0.02
CA TYR A 23 -8.83 -4.70 1.44
C TYR A 23 -9.96 -5.72 1.54
N GLY A 24 -9.62 -6.98 1.88
CA GLY A 24 -10.62 -8.01 2.11
C GLY A 24 -11.63 -7.47 3.11
N SER A 25 -12.92 -7.52 2.77
CA SER A 25 -14.00 -6.95 3.55
C SER A 25 -13.87 -7.36 5.02
N ALA A 26 -13.70 -6.39 5.92
CA ALA A 26 -13.49 -6.62 7.36
C ALA A 26 -14.66 -7.37 8.03
N VAL A 27 -15.84 -7.34 7.39
CA VAL A 27 -17.09 -7.91 7.86
C VAL A 27 -17.76 -8.67 6.71
N SER A 28 -18.32 -9.85 7.02
CA SER A 28 -19.22 -10.57 6.12
C SER A 28 -20.60 -10.74 6.76
N VAL A 29 -21.67 -10.57 5.98
CA VAL A 29 -23.05 -10.70 6.46
C VAL A 29 -23.73 -11.87 5.77
N GLU A 30 -24.34 -12.75 6.57
CA GLU A 30 -25.10 -13.90 6.12
C GLU A 30 -26.55 -13.75 6.59
N VAL A 31 -27.51 -13.88 5.67
CA VAL A 31 -28.95 -13.77 5.97
C VAL A 31 -29.47 -15.15 6.37
N ILE A 32 -30.10 -15.24 7.53
CA ILE A 32 -30.67 -16.47 8.08
C ILE A 32 -32.19 -16.34 8.10
N HIS A 33 -32.84 -17.21 7.35
CA HIS A 33 -34.29 -17.32 7.24
C HIS A 33 -34.84 -18.25 8.33
N SER A 34 -36.00 -17.93 8.89
CA SER A 34 -36.71 -18.77 9.88
C SER A 34 -37.62 -19.82 9.24
N TYR A 35 -38.04 -19.60 7.99
CA TYR A 35 -38.87 -20.50 7.20
C TYR A 35 -38.29 -20.65 5.79
N ASP A 36 -38.62 -21.76 5.14
CA ASP A 36 -38.30 -22.00 3.74
C ASP A 36 -39.11 -21.14 2.77
N ARG A 37 -40.36 -20.82 3.14
CA ARG A 37 -41.28 -19.96 2.37
C ARG A 37 -42.09 -19.06 3.30
N TYR A 38 -42.62 -17.98 2.77
CA TYR A 38 -43.27 -16.90 3.54
C TYR A 38 -44.69 -16.64 3.02
N CYS A 39 -45.70 -16.63 3.88
CA CYS A 39 -47.09 -16.43 3.48
C CYS A 39 -47.38 -14.93 3.46
N GLN A 40 -48.30 -14.53 2.57
CA GLN A 40 -48.88 -13.19 2.59
C GLN A 40 -49.53 -12.86 3.95
N GLY A 41 -49.44 -11.61 4.38
CA GLY A 41 -50.12 -11.08 5.56
C GLY A 41 -49.61 -11.59 6.91
N LYS A 42 -48.45 -12.25 6.95
CA LYS A 42 -47.85 -12.78 8.18
C LYS A 42 -46.49 -12.14 8.48
N ASP A 43 -46.16 -12.12 9.77
CA ASP A 43 -44.87 -11.67 10.29
C ASP A 43 -43.95 -12.86 10.59
N TYR A 44 -42.69 -12.71 10.19
CA TYR A 44 -41.68 -13.76 10.33
C TYR A 44 -40.40 -13.24 10.96
N GLU A 45 -39.74 -14.04 11.78
CA GLU A 45 -38.43 -13.67 12.29
C GLU A 45 -37.37 -13.84 11.19
N ILE A 46 -36.41 -12.92 11.13
CA ILE A 46 -35.24 -13.04 10.27
C ILE A 46 -34.00 -12.61 11.05
N ALA A 47 -32.86 -13.24 10.76
CA ALA A 47 -31.63 -12.96 11.47
C ALA A 47 -30.49 -12.64 10.49
N PHE A 48 -29.62 -11.72 10.89
CA PHE A 48 -28.44 -11.32 10.14
C PHE A 48 -27.21 -11.71 10.95
N LYS A 49 -26.48 -12.72 10.47
CA LYS A 49 -25.23 -13.18 11.07
C LYS A 49 -24.08 -12.36 10.52
N VAL A 50 -23.59 -11.44 11.33
CA VAL A 50 -22.46 -10.58 11.03
C VAL A 50 -21.20 -11.23 11.60
N LYS A 51 -20.27 -11.64 10.73
CA LYS A 51 -18.96 -12.17 11.13
C LYS A 51 -17.92 -11.06 10.98
N ILE A 52 -17.26 -10.72 12.09
CA ILE A 52 -16.23 -9.70 12.19
C ILE A 52 -14.88 -10.39 12.16
N LYS A 53 -13.95 -9.89 11.35
CA LYS A 53 -12.58 -10.41 11.29
C LYS A 53 -11.91 -10.27 12.67
N LYS A 54 -11.15 -11.30 13.06
CA LYS A 54 -10.47 -11.35 14.35
C LYS A 54 -9.53 -10.15 14.55
N GLY A 55 -9.59 -9.53 15.73
CA GLY A 55 -8.80 -8.34 16.07
C GLY A 55 -9.42 -7.01 15.65
N LEU A 56 -10.64 -7.03 15.09
CA LEU A 56 -11.43 -5.83 14.81
C LEU A 56 -12.72 -5.82 15.64
N PHE A 57 -13.15 -4.61 15.97
CA PHE A 57 -14.34 -4.30 16.74
C PHE A 57 -15.25 -3.40 15.91
N LEU A 58 -16.56 -3.65 15.95
CA LEU A 58 -17.55 -2.72 15.36
C LEU A 58 -18.19 -1.92 16.48
N HIS A 59 -18.38 -0.61 16.30
CA HIS A 59 -19.12 0.19 17.28
C HIS A 59 -20.56 -0.29 17.45
N GLY A 60 -21.10 -0.05 18.64
CA GLY A 60 -22.49 -0.33 18.98
C GLY A 60 -23.50 0.37 18.07
N PRO A 61 -24.79 0.02 18.20
CA PRO A 61 -25.85 0.53 17.32
C PRO A 61 -26.28 1.96 17.69
N ALA A 62 -25.94 2.44 18.89
CA ALA A 62 -26.23 3.78 19.37
C ALA A 62 -24.93 4.50 19.75
N ALA A 63 -24.85 5.78 19.41
CA ALA A 63 -23.81 6.67 19.92
C ALA A 63 -24.33 7.40 21.16
N LYS A 64 -23.55 7.41 22.25
CA LYS A 64 -23.91 8.21 23.43
C LYS A 64 -23.70 9.70 23.13
N PRO A 65 -24.49 10.61 23.73
CA PRO A 65 -24.31 12.05 23.53
C PRO A 65 -22.88 12.49 23.89
N GLY A 66 -22.17 13.09 22.93
CA GLY A 66 -20.78 13.55 23.11
C GLY A 66 -19.69 12.58 22.63
N GLU A 67 -20.04 11.40 22.12
CA GLU A 67 -19.07 10.47 21.50
C GLU A 67 -19.00 10.67 19.98
N MET A 68 -17.80 10.93 19.45
CA MET A 68 -17.54 11.01 18.00
C MET A 68 -17.33 9.60 17.41
N ILE A 69 -18.31 8.71 17.55
CA ILE A 69 -18.27 7.34 17.02
C ILE A 69 -19.27 7.15 15.89
N ILE A 70 -18.92 6.34 14.88
CA ILE A 70 -19.84 5.98 13.79
C ILE A 70 -20.54 4.67 14.17
N PRO A 71 -21.85 4.70 14.51
CA PRO A 71 -22.56 3.51 14.98
C PRO A 71 -22.81 2.50 13.85
N THR A 72 -22.90 1.22 14.23
CA THR A 72 -23.29 0.17 13.29
C THR A 72 -24.78 0.26 12.98
N ARG A 73 -25.13 0.59 11.74
CA ARG A 73 -26.52 0.74 11.29
C ARG A 73 -26.85 -0.26 10.20
N LEU A 74 -27.98 -0.93 10.37
CA LEU A 74 -28.56 -1.81 9.36
C LEU A 74 -29.84 -1.14 8.82
N SER A 75 -29.87 -0.90 7.52
CA SER A 75 -30.96 -0.20 6.84
C SER A 75 -31.45 -0.99 5.64
N PHE A 76 -32.75 -0.89 5.33
CA PHE A 76 -33.38 -1.60 4.21
C PHE A 76 -34.19 -0.63 3.38
N SER A 77 -34.13 -0.78 2.06
CA SER A 77 -35.01 -0.10 1.13
C SER A 77 -36.37 -0.81 1.12
N PRO A 78 -37.49 -0.06 1.21
CA PRO A 78 -38.82 -0.68 1.11
C PRO A 78 -38.97 -1.36 -0.26
N SER A 79 -39.54 -2.57 -0.25
CA SER A 79 -39.84 -3.35 -1.45
C SER A 79 -41.35 -3.49 -1.61
N SER A 80 -41.84 -3.67 -2.83
CA SER A 80 -43.26 -3.87 -3.14
C SER A 80 -43.80 -5.11 -2.42
N GLY A 81 -44.53 -4.90 -1.32
CA GLY A 81 -45.20 -5.96 -0.56
C GLY A 81 -44.42 -6.57 0.61
N ALA A 82 -43.20 -6.13 0.92
CA ALA A 82 -42.47 -6.65 2.08
C ALA A 82 -41.56 -5.61 2.75
N THR A 83 -41.55 -5.60 4.08
CA THR A 83 -40.77 -4.66 4.90
C THR A 83 -40.09 -5.35 6.06
N ILE A 84 -38.89 -4.89 6.42
CA ILE A 84 -38.15 -5.38 7.60
C ILE A 84 -38.29 -4.34 8.70
N LYS A 85 -38.80 -4.75 9.86
CA LYS A 85 -39.07 -3.90 11.02
C LYS A 85 -38.49 -4.52 12.29
N GLY A 86 -38.40 -3.72 13.36
CA GLY A 86 -38.05 -4.22 14.69
C GLY A 86 -36.64 -4.80 14.80
N LEU A 87 -35.63 -4.08 14.29
CA LEU A 87 -34.21 -4.46 14.43
C LEU A 87 -33.82 -4.56 15.91
N ARG A 88 -33.48 -5.76 16.36
CA ARG A 88 -33.00 -6.07 17.70
C ARG A 88 -31.54 -6.47 17.64
N PHE A 89 -30.70 -5.57 18.11
CA PHE A 89 -29.27 -5.82 18.25
C PHE A 89 -28.97 -6.57 19.56
N PRO A 90 -27.96 -7.46 19.59
CA PRO A 90 -27.56 -8.13 20.82
C PRO A 90 -26.79 -7.17 21.74
N LYS A 91 -26.59 -7.59 23.00
CA LYS A 91 -25.82 -6.82 23.99
C LYS A 91 -24.40 -6.56 23.49
N THR A 92 -23.97 -5.32 23.63
CA THR A 92 -22.61 -4.85 23.34
C THR A 92 -21.66 -5.23 24.46
N LYS A 93 -20.35 -5.28 24.16
CA LYS A 93 -19.28 -5.34 25.15
C LYS A 93 -18.64 -3.96 25.25
N GLU A 94 -18.21 -3.56 26.43
CA GLU A 94 -17.42 -2.35 26.60
C GLU A 94 -15.94 -2.67 26.44
N VAL A 95 -15.25 -1.95 25.54
CA VAL A 95 -13.82 -2.07 25.31
C VAL A 95 -13.19 -0.69 25.39
N ARG A 96 -12.11 -0.58 26.15
CA ARG A 96 -11.28 0.63 26.17
C ARG A 96 -10.23 0.53 25.08
N PHE A 97 -10.20 1.54 24.22
CA PHE A 97 -9.21 1.67 23.14
C PHE A 97 -8.05 2.55 23.60
N ASP A 98 -6.88 2.36 23.00
CA ASP A 98 -5.67 3.10 23.40
C ASP A 98 -5.78 4.60 23.06
N TYR A 99 -6.65 4.95 22.11
CA TYR A 99 -6.94 6.32 21.68
C TYR A 99 -8.20 6.93 22.32
N SER A 100 -8.88 6.21 23.22
CA SER A 100 -10.12 6.67 23.86
C SER A 100 -10.02 6.59 25.37
N ASP A 101 -10.21 7.73 26.04
CA ASP A 101 -10.22 7.79 27.50
C ASP A 101 -11.41 7.05 28.11
N LYS A 102 -12.52 6.94 27.37
CA LYS A 102 -13.74 6.25 27.79
C LYS A 102 -13.89 4.89 27.10
N PRO A 103 -14.41 3.89 27.81
CA PRO A 103 -14.78 2.61 27.19
C PRO A 103 -15.90 2.83 26.18
N VAL A 104 -15.78 2.19 25.03
CA VAL A 104 -16.74 2.28 23.93
C VAL A 104 -17.47 0.96 23.80
N GLU A 105 -18.77 1.02 23.55
CA GLU A 105 -19.58 -0.16 23.27
C GLU A 105 -19.27 -0.71 21.88
N VAL A 106 -18.91 -1.99 21.83
CA VAL A 106 -18.49 -2.66 20.62
C VAL A 106 -19.03 -4.08 20.48
N TYR A 107 -18.98 -4.56 19.25
CA TYR A 107 -19.19 -5.94 18.86
C TYR A 107 -17.88 -6.60 18.43
N GLU A 108 -17.75 -7.87 18.76
CA GLU A 108 -16.58 -8.68 18.47
C GLU A 108 -17.01 -10.09 18.01
N GLY A 109 -16.28 -10.66 17.04
CA GLY A 109 -16.49 -12.04 16.62
C GLY A 109 -17.75 -12.22 15.78
N GLN A 110 -18.77 -12.89 16.32
CA GLN A 110 -20.02 -13.16 15.61
C GLN A 110 -21.19 -12.50 16.33
N VAL A 111 -21.98 -11.74 15.57
CA VAL A 111 -23.14 -10.98 16.05
C VAL A 111 -24.36 -11.43 15.27
N ILE A 112 -25.45 -11.69 15.96
CA ILE A 112 -26.74 -12.01 15.33
C ILE A 112 -27.69 -10.87 15.62
N ILE A 113 -28.05 -10.14 14.57
CA ILE A 113 -29.06 -9.08 14.64
C ILE A 113 -30.39 -9.69 14.21
N LYS A 114 -31.41 -9.64 15.07
CA LYS A 114 -32.74 -10.16 14.75
C LYS A 114 -33.63 -9.04 14.21
N ALA A 115 -34.54 -9.36 13.31
CA ALA A 115 -35.56 -8.45 12.80
C ALA A 115 -36.85 -9.22 12.49
N THR A 116 -37.91 -8.48 12.22
CA THR A 116 -39.20 -9.02 11.77
C THR A 116 -39.39 -8.68 10.29
N LEU A 117 -39.56 -9.71 9.46
CA LEU A 117 -39.97 -9.60 8.06
C LEU A 117 -41.49 -9.63 8.00
N HIS A 118 -42.08 -8.49 7.66
CA HIS A 118 -43.52 -8.34 7.43
C HIS A 118 -43.83 -8.50 5.96
N ILE A 119 -44.67 -9.48 5.61
CA ILE A 119 -45.17 -9.67 4.25
C ILE A 119 -46.58 -9.08 4.18
N GLY A 120 -46.77 -8.12 3.27
CA GLY A 120 -48.06 -7.49 3.03
C GLY A 120 -49.12 -8.48 2.51
N PRO A 121 -50.41 -8.19 2.71
CA PRO A 121 -51.49 -9.04 2.22
C PRO A 121 -51.54 -9.12 0.69
N ASP A 122 -51.13 -8.05 -0.02
CA ASP A 122 -51.16 -7.94 -1.48
C ASP A 122 -49.78 -8.17 -2.12
N ALA A 123 -48.85 -8.80 -1.40
CA ALA A 123 -47.51 -9.07 -1.93
C ALA A 123 -47.60 -10.07 -3.09
N GLY A 124 -47.00 -9.78 -4.25
CA GLY A 124 -47.01 -10.72 -5.39
C GLY A 124 -46.48 -12.11 -5.00
N LEU A 125 -46.96 -13.18 -5.63
CA LEU A 125 -46.45 -14.53 -5.40
C LEU A 125 -45.09 -14.74 -6.10
N GLY A 126 -44.22 -15.57 -5.53
CA GLY A 126 -42.91 -15.90 -6.11
C GLY A 126 -41.70 -15.27 -5.41
N GLN A 127 -40.58 -15.16 -6.13
CA GLN A 127 -39.31 -14.66 -5.56
C GLN A 127 -39.30 -13.14 -5.40
N HIS A 128 -39.05 -12.70 -4.16
CA HIS A 128 -38.86 -11.29 -3.82
C HIS A 128 -37.45 -11.04 -3.29
N LYS A 129 -37.01 -9.79 -3.45
CA LYS A 129 -35.73 -9.31 -2.92
C LYS A 129 -35.88 -7.98 -2.18
N ILE A 130 -35.34 -7.90 -0.97
CA ILE A 130 -35.16 -6.65 -0.23
C ILE A 130 -33.67 -6.31 -0.26
N GLN A 131 -33.35 -5.11 -0.72
CA GLN A 131 -31.99 -4.57 -0.67
C GLN A 131 -31.80 -3.86 0.66
N GLY A 132 -30.70 -4.18 1.34
CA GLY A 132 -30.28 -3.52 2.56
C GLY A 132 -28.80 -3.15 2.52
N VAL A 133 -28.40 -2.32 3.47
CA VAL A 133 -27.02 -1.89 3.64
C VAL A 133 -26.67 -1.93 5.13
N LEU A 134 -25.60 -2.66 5.46
CA LEU A 134 -24.93 -2.56 6.74
C LEU A 134 -23.84 -1.49 6.64
N SER A 135 -24.05 -0.37 7.31
CA SER A 135 -23.05 0.69 7.47
C SER A 135 -22.34 0.50 8.81
N TYR A 136 -21.02 0.42 8.80
CA TYR A 136 -20.22 0.23 10.01
C TYR A 136 -18.88 0.95 9.91
N GLN A 137 -18.24 1.13 11.07
CA GLN A 137 -16.83 1.47 11.18
C GLN A 137 -16.15 0.39 12.02
N ALA A 138 -15.07 -0.17 11.48
CA ALA A 138 -14.29 -1.21 12.14
C ALA A 138 -13.05 -0.58 12.80
N CYS A 139 -12.80 -0.87 14.07
CA CYS A 139 -11.66 -0.37 14.81
C CYS A 139 -10.82 -1.51 15.37
N ALA A 140 -9.51 -1.38 15.27
CA ALA A 140 -8.53 -2.14 16.03
C ALA A 140 -8.26 -1.44 17.37
N GLN A 141 -7.45 -2.05 18.22
CA GLN A 141 -7.11 -1.53 19.55
C GLN A 141 -6.47 -0.12 19.52
N ASP A 142 -5.72 0.16 18.45
CA ASP A 142 -4.87 1.33 18.26
C ASP A 142 -5.40 2.33 17.22
N SER A 143 -6.38 1.93 16.40
CA SER A 143 -6.81 2.73 15.24
C SER A 143 -8.17 2.32 14.69
N CYS A 144 -8.87 3.25 14.04
CA CYS A 144 -10.11 2.96 13.31
C CYS A 144 -9.89 2.97 11.79
N LEU A 145 -10.49 1.99 11.12
CA LEU A 145 -10.59 1.94 9.66
C LEU A 145 -11.66 2.93 9.16
N PRO A 146 -11.60 3.34 7.88
CA PRO A 146 -12.65 4.14 7.26
C PRO A 146 -14.03 3.44 7.34
N PRO A 147 -15.13 4.21 7.43
CA PRO A 147 -16.47 3.64 7.42
C PRO A 147 -16.74 2.93 6.09
N HIS A 148 -17.34 1.74 6.19
CA HIS A 148 -17.61 0.90 5.03
C HIS A 148 -19.09 0.50 5.00
N ARG A 149 -19.61 0.28 3.79
CA ARG A 149 -21.00 -0.14 3.55
C ARG A 149 -21.01 -1.50 2.85
N VAL A 150 -21.67 -2.47 3.45
CA VAL A 150 -21.83 -3.81 2.86
C VAL A 150 -23.26 -3.98 2.38
N PRO A 151 -23.49 -4.18 1.07
CA PRO A 151 -24.82 -4.44 0.54
C PRO A 151 -25.29 -5.83 0.99
N ILE A 152 -26.55 -5.93 1.37
CA ILE A 152 -27.22 -7.15 1.82
C ILE A 152 -28.43 -7.38 0.92
N ASN A 153 -28.53 -8.57 0.36
CA ASN A 153 -29.67 -8.96 -0.46
C ASN A 153 -30.45 -10.06 0.27
N VAL A 154 -31.63 -9.71 0.79
CA VAL A 154 -32.54 -10.66 1.41
C VAL A 154 -33.46 -11.22 0.33
N LYS A 155 -33.29 -12.50 -0.02
CA LYS A 155 -34.12 -13.19 -1.01
C LYS A 155 -35.10 -14.11 -0.30
N PHE A 156 -36.37 -14.10 -0.67
CA PHE A 156 -37.39 -14.95 -0.05
C PHE A 156 -38.50 -15.25 -1.03
N ASP A 157 -39.15 -16.40 -0.83
CA ASP A 157 -40.28 -16.86 -1.64
C ASP A 157 -41.60 -16.57 -0.93
N VAL A 158 -42.47 -15.79 -1.58
CA VAL A 158 -43.82 -15.49 -1.09
C VAL A 158 -44.81 -16.49 -1.68
N VAL A 159 -45.58 -17.13 -0.81
CA VAL A 159 -46.63 -18.12 -1.12
C VAL A 159 -47.98 -17.68 -0.58
N ASP A 160 -49.05 -18.34 -1.03
CA ASP A 160 -50.42 -18.11 -0.57
C ASP A 160 -50.55 -18.35 0.95
N ARG A 161 -51.53 -17.70 1.59
CA ARG A 161 -51.76 -17.68 3.05
C ARG A 161 -51.84 -19.06 3.70
N ASP A 162 -52.34 -20.05 2.96
CA ASP A 162 -52.64 -21.41 3.47
C ASP A 162 -51.63 -22.47 3.02
N THR A 163 -50.54 -22.06 2.38
CA THR A 163 -49.48 -23.00 1.96
C THR A 163 -48.71 -23.51 3.19
N PRO A 164 -48.50 -24.83 3.36
CA PRO A 164 -47.72 -25.37 4.47
C PRO A 164 -46.26 -24.88 4.39
N GLN A 165 -45.70 -24.48 5.54
CA GLN A 165 -44.37 -23.91 5.67
C GLN A 165 -43.52 -24.72 6.64
N ARG A 166 -42.23 -24.86 6.35
CA ARG A 166 -41.29 -25.56 7.21
C ARG A 166 -40.38 -24.56 7.92
N ARG A 167 -40.37 -24.60 9.26
CA ARG A 167 -39.35 -23.87 10.03
C ARG A 167 -37.97 -24.44 9.76
N ILE A 168 -37.03 -23.55 9.50
CA ILE A 168 -35.60 -23.85 9.28
C ILE A 168 -34.77 -23.02 10.27
N ASN A 169 -33.51 -23.41 10.50
CA ASN A 169 -32.57 -22.64 11.32
C ASN A 169 -33.04 -22.34 12.76
N LEU A 170 -33.83 -23.24 13.36
CA LEU A 170 -34.41 -23.09 14.71
C LEU A 170 -33.38 -22.66 15.78
N ALA A 171 -32.13 -23.13 15.67
CA ALA A 171 -31.04 -22.78 16.58
C ALA A 171 -30.75 -21.27 16.71
N TYR A 172 -31.11 -20.45 15.71
CA TYR A 172 -30.90 -19.00 15.73
C TYR A 172 -32.10 -18.21 16.29
N PHE A 173 -33.27 -18.84 16.37
CA PHE A 173 -34.54 -18.17 16.68
C PHE A 173 -35.12 -18.54 18.06
N SER A 174 -34.70 -19.64 18.69
CA SER A 174 -35.08 -19.96 20.07
C SER A 174 -34.41 -19.03 21.10
N THR A 175 -35.16 -18.60 22.12
CA THR A 175 -34.65 -17.80 23.24
C THR A 175 -34.29 -18.67 24.46
N PRO A 176 -33.25 -18.31 25.23
CA PRO A 176 -32.25 -17.30 24.94
C PRO A 176 -31.06 -17.93 24.21
N TYR A 177 -30.85 -17.58 22.93
CA TYR A 177 -29.56 -17.82 22.28
C TYR A 177 -28.50 -16.96 22.96
N GLN A 178 -27.89 -17.49 24.02
CA GLN A 178 -26.55 -17.08 24.40
C GLN A 178 -25.66 -17.49 23.24
N VAL A 179 -25.07 -16.49 22.57
CA VAL A 179 -23.85 -16.69 21.79
C VAL A 179 -22.98 -17.55 22.71
N PRO A 180 -22.60 -18.79 22.33
CA PRO A 180 -21.65 -19.53 23.13
C PRO A 180 -20.53 -18.54 23.34
N SER A 181 -20.27 -18.17 24.61
CA SER A 181 -19.05 -17.47 24.94
C SER A 181 -18.01 -18.24 24.15
N PRO A 182 -17.27 -17.61 23.22
CA PRO A 182 -16.19 -18.34 22.60
C PRO A 182 -15.48 -18.88 23.84
N LYS A 183 -15.37 -20.22 23.95
CA LYS A 183 -14.38 -20.76 24.86
C LYS A 183 -13.23 -19.81 24.66
N THR A 184 -12.69 -19.28 25.72
CA THR A 184 -11.31 -18.90 25.69
C THR A 184 -10.56 -20.20 25.28
N VAL A 185 -10.63 -20.63 24.01
CA VAL A 185 -9.64 -20.21 23.02
C VAL A 185 -9.12 -18.86 23.52
N GLU A 186 -8.27 -18.92 24.56
CA GLU A 186 -6.85 -18.94 24.29
C GLU A 186 -6.68 -19.25 22.79
N VAL A 187 -6.94 -18.21 21.99
CA VAL A 187 -5.94 -17.76 21.10
C VAL A 187 -4.76 -17.83 22.02
N ARG A 188 -3.97 -18.90 21.88
CA ARG A 188 -2.56 -18.82 22.18
C ARG A 188 -2.24 -17.48 21.56
N GLY A 189 -2.25 -16.43 22.39
CA GLY A 189 -1.54 -15.21 22.14
C GLY A 189 -0.23 -15.82 21.76
N PHE A 190 0.05 -15.73 20.46
CA PHE A 190 1.19 -16.40 19.88
C PHE A 190 2.29 -15.97 20.82
N LYS A 191 2.81 -16.93 21.62
CA LYS A 191 3.73 -16.58 22.70
C LYS A 191 4.74 -15.64 22.06
N PRO A 192 5.12 -14.52 22.70
CA PRO A 192 5.76 -13.37 22.03
C PRO A 192 6.92 -13.74 21.11
N HIS A 193 7.57 -14.89 21.34
CA HIS A 193 8.61 -15.47 20.49
C HIS A 193 8.19 -15.82 19.05
N GLY A 194 6.94 -16.20 18.81
CA GLY A 194 6.57 -16.81 17.54
C GLY A 194 5.87 -15.88 16.55
N ALA A 195 5.12 -14.87 17.03
CA ALA A 195 4.65 -13.78 16.17
C ALA A 195 5.85 -12.94 15.74
N LEU A 196 6.75 -12.62 16.67
CA LEU A 196 8.00 -11.93 16.39
C LEU A 196 8.85 -12.69 15.36
N TRP A 197 9.00 -14.00 15.48
CA TRP A 197 9.69 -14.80 14.46
C TRP A 197 9.04 -14.72 13.08
N LEU A 198 7.71 -14.76 13.00
CA LEU A 198 6.98 -14.61 11.74
C LEU A 198 7.15 -13.19 11.14
N THR A 199 7.12 -12.14 11.98
CA THR A 199 7.36 -10.77 11.54
C THR A 199 8.80 -10.59 11.06
N LEU A 200 9.79 -11.14 11.78
CA LEU A 200 11.20 -11.12 11.40
C LEU A 200 11.41 -11.87 10.08
N LEU A 201 10.77 -13.03 9.92
CA LEU A 201 10.82 -13.79 8.67
C LEU A 201 10.19 -12.99 7.52
N GLY A 202 9.05 -12.33 7.76
CA GLY A 202 8.40 -11.43 6.82
C GLY A 202 9.28 -10.23 6.44
N LEU A 203 9.98 -9.62 7.40
CA LEU A 203 10.94 -8.54 7.20
C LEU A 203 12.17 -9.00 6.41
N PHE A 204 12.66 -10.21 6.69
CA PHE A 204 13.78 -10.81 5.96
C PHE A 204 13.40 -11.05 4.49
N PHE A 205 12.23 -11.66 4.24
CA PHE A 205 11.71 -11.83 2.87
C PHE A 205 11.34 -10.50 2.22
N GLY A 206 10.92 -9.49 3.00
CA GLY A 206 10.73 -8.12 2.54
C GLY A 206 12.05 -7.52 2.04
N GLY A 207 13.13 -7.63 2.82
CA GLY A 207 14.47 -7.21 2.42
C GLY A 207 14.97 -7.93 1.15
N LEU A 208 14.70 -9.24 1.06
CA LEU A 208 14.99 -10.02 -0.14
C LEU A 208 14.20 -9.50 -1.35
N ALA A 209 12.90 -9.24 -1.19
CA ALA A 209 12.03 -8.72 -2.23
C ALA A 209 12.43 -7.30 -2.69
N LEU A 210 12.96 -6.47 -1.77
CA LEU A 210 13.43 -5.13 -2.09
C LEU A 210 14.61 -5.12 -3.07
N ASN A 211 15.37 -6.22 -3.22
CA ASN A 211 16.38 -6.34 -4.27
C ASN A 211 15.79 -6.30 -5.69
N LEU A 212 14.50 -6.61 -5.87
CA LEU A 212 13.81 -6.50 -7.15
C LEU A 212 13.41 -5.05 -7.48
N THR A 213 13.63 -4.11 -6.58
CA THR A 213 13.33 -2.70 -6.85
C THR A 213 14.30 -2.12 -7.89
N PRO A 214 13.81 -1.22 -8.75
CA PRO A 214 14.62 -0.64 -9.82
C PRO A 214 15.81 0.20 -9.31
N CYS A 215 15.87 0.53 -8.02
CA CYS A 215 16.93 1.31 -7.41
C CYS A 215 18.12 0.46 -6.90
N ILE A 216 17.90 -0.82 -6.62
CA ILE A 216 18.97 -1.74 -6.16
C ILE A 216 19.59 -2.50 -7.32
N TYR A 217 18.82 -2.76 -8.38
CA TYR A 217 19.33 -3.36 -9.62
C TYR A 217 20.58 -2.67 -10.20
N PRO A 218 20.71 -1.33 -10.22
CA PRO A 218 21.89 -0.61 -10.71
C PRO A 218 23.10 -0.73 -9.78
N LEU A 219 22.92 -1.10 -8.51
CA LEU A 219 24.01 -1.33 -7.55
C LEU A 219 24.67 -2.71 -7.72
N ILE A 220 23.94 -3.70 -8.24
CA ILE A 220 24.47 -5.04 -8.51
C ILE A 220 25.69 -4.99 -9.46
N PRO A 221 25.66 -4.35 -10.64
CA PRO A 221 26.83 -4.28 -11.52
C PRO A 221 27.98 -3.47 -10.92
N ILE A 222 27.69 -2.45 -10.10
CA ILE A 222 28.72 -1.66 -9.41
C ILE A 222 29.44 -2.51 -8.36
N THR A 223 28.68 -3.27 -7.54
CA THR A 223 29.25 -4.17 -6.55
C THR A 223 30.03 -5.31 -7.23
N VAL A 224 29.47 -5.91 -8.28
CA VAL A 224 30.15 -6.93 -9.09
C VAL A 224 31.42 -6.36 -9.75
N SER A 225 31.41 -5.14 -10.28
CA SER A 225 32.61 -4.52 -10.85
C SER A 225 33.66 -4.22 -9.79
N PHE A 226 33.25 -3.76 -8.61
CA PHE A 226 34.16 -3.45 -7.50
C PHE A 226 34.82 -4.71 -6.92
N PHE A 227 34.03 -5.76 -6.69
CA PHE A 227 34.53 -7.03 -6.16
C PHE A 227 35.20 -7.90 -7.23
N GLY A 228 34.71 -7.86 -8.47
CA GLY A 228 35.24 -8.55 -9.64
C GLY A 228 36.60 -8.01 -10.07
N ALA A 229 36.75 -6.68 -10.20
CA ALA A 229 38.04 -6.04 -10.51
C ALA A 229 39.13 -6.32 -9.45
N ARG A 230 38.72 -6.76 -8.24
CA ARG A 230 39.62 -7.06 -7.11
C ARG A 230 39.76 -8.56 -6.84
N SER A 231 39.09 -9.42 -7.62
CA SER A 231 38.98 -10.88 -7.44
C SER A 231 40.34 -11.61 -7.35
N GLN A 232 41.37 -11.10 -8.06
CA GLN A 232 42.73 -11.66 -8.03
C GLN A 232 43.49 -11.41 -6.72
N LYS A 233 43.29 -10.26 -6.05
CA LYS A 233 43.93 -9.94 -4.74
C LYS A 233 43.15 -10.46 -3.53
N LEU A 234 41.96 -11.02 -3.74
CA LEU A 234 40.98 -11.40 -2.71
C LEU A 234 40.92 -12.90 -2.39
N LYS A 235 41.89 -13.71 -2.86
CA LYS A 235 41.90 -15.18 -2.65
C LYS A 235 41.67 -15.52 -1.16
N GLY A 236 40.52 -16.12 -0.85
CA GLY A 236 40.10 -16.56 0.49
C GLY A 236 39.36 -15.53 1.36
N LYS A 237 39.43 -14.22 1.08
CA LYS A 237 38.85 -13.16 1.94
C LYS A 237 37.51 -12.61 1.45
N ARG A 238 36.94 -13.16 0.36
CA ARG A 238 35.69 -12.71 -0.26
C ARG A 238 34.50 -12.71 0.69
N PHE A 239 34.39 -13.76 1.52
CA PHE A 239 33.34 -13.87 2.54
C PHE A 239 33.45 -12.75 3.57
N ILE A 240 34.66 -12.41 4.02
CA ILE A 240 34.89 -11.35 5.00
C ILE A 240 34.52 -9.98 4.40
N HIS A 241 34.86 -9.71 3.13
CA HIS A 241 34.45 -8.48 2.46
C HIS A 241 32.93 -8.37 2.28
N GLY A 242 32.25 -9.47 1.95
CA GLY A 242 30.78 -9.52 1.88
C GLY A 242 30.12 -9.30 3.25
N ALA A 243 30.67 -9.91 4.31
CA ALA A 243 30.21 -9.73 5.68
C ALA A 243 30.42 -8.28 6.17
N LEU A 244 31.55 -7.65 5.86
CA LEU A 244 31.80 -6.25 6.21
C LEU A 244 30.88 -5.27 5.48
N TYR A 245 30.60 -5.54 4.20
CA TYR A 245 29.62 -4.76 3.45
C TYR A 245 28.22 -4.86 4.08
N MET A 246 27.81 -6.08 4.43
CA MET A 246 26.54 -6.36 5.11
C MET A 246 26.47 -5.71 6.49
N ALA A 247 27.58 -5.73 7.25
CA ALA A 247 27.68 -5.06 8.54
C ALA A 247 27.53 -3.54 8.42
N GLY A 248 28.17 -2.91 7.42
CA GLY A 248 28.01 -1.47 7.16
C GLY A 248 26.55 -1.11 6.88
N LEU A 249 25.90 -1.85 5.97
CA LEU A 249 24.49 -1.63 5.63
C LEU A 249 23.57 -1.80 6.86
N SER A 250 23.78 -2.85 7.66
CA SER A 250 23.02 -3.10 8.88
C SER A 250 23.21 -2.00 9.91
N ILE A 251 24.44 -1.51 10.12
CA ILE A 251 24.70 -0.43 11.07
C ILE A 251 23.94 0.84 10.65
N THR A 252 24.07 1.29 9.40
CA THR A 252 23.39 2.51 8.93
C THR A 252 21.87 2.43 9.10
N ASN A 253 21.26 1.33 8.65
CA ASN A 253 19.81 1.17 8.71
C ASN A 253 19.30 0.94 10.14
N SER A 254 20.05 0.22 10.99
CA SER A 254 19.70 0.07 12.39
C SER A 254 19.81 1.38 13.16
N THR A 255 20.81 2.23 12.85
CA THR A 255 20.89 3.58 13.42
C THR A 255 19.69 4.42 13.01
N LEU A 256 19.26 4.35 11.75
CA LEU A 256 18.03 5.00 11.29
C LEU A 256 16.80 4.45 12.04
N GLY A 257 16.68 3.13 12.21
CA GLY A 257 15.60 2.49 12.94
C GLY A 257 15.51 2.88 14.42
N VAL A 258 16.65 2.93 15.12
CA VAL A 258 16.74 3.38 16.52
C VAL A 258 16.40 4.86 16.63
N SER A 259 16.95 5.69 15.74
CA SER A 259 16.64 7.13 15.72
C SER A 259 15.15 7.38 15.52
N ALA A 260 14.48 6.57 14.70
CA ALA A 260 13.05 6.65 14.47
C ALA A 260 12.22 6.17 15.66
N ALA A 261 12.64 5.09 16.33
CA ALA A 261 11.97 4.60 17.52
C ALA A 261 12.02 5.64 18.66
N LEU A 262 13.14 6.36 18.78
CA LEU A 262 13.33 7.40 19.80
C LEU A 262 12.65 8.74 19.46
N THR A 263 12.62 9.12 18.18
CA THR A 263 12.02 10.39 17.72
C THR A 263 10.55 10.27 17.31
N GLY A 264 10.02 9.05 17.23
CA GLY A 264 8.66 8.76 16.81
C GLY A 264 8.36 9.29 15.40
N GLY A 265 7.18 9.91 15.23
CA GLY A 265 6.74 10.45 13.94
C GLY A 265 7.55 11.64 13.40
N MET A 266 8.46 12.23 14.20
CA MET A 266 9.27 13.39 13.80
C MET A 266 10.21 13.07 12.64
N LEU A 267 10.80 11.87 12.59
CA LEU A 267 11.67 11.47 11.49
C LEU A 267 10.89 11.35 10.16
N GLY A 268 9.64 10.88 10.22
CA GLY A 268 8.75 10.86 9.07
C GLY A 268 8.46 12.26 8.54
N ALA A 269 8.20 13.22 9.43
CA ALA A 269 8.01 14.62 9.07
C ALA A 269 9.27 15.26 8.47
N ALA A 270 10.46 14.93 8.98
CA ALA A 270 11.73 15.41 8.45
C ALA A 270 12.01 14.89 7.03
N LEU A 271 11.71 13.62 6.75
CA LEU A 271 11.85 13.03 5.41
C LEU A 271 10.83 13.59 4.40
N GLN A 272 9.73 14.16 4.89
CA GLN A 272 8.72 14.84 4.07
C GLN A 272 9.03 16.33 3.86
N ASN A 273 10.11 16.86 4.46
CA ASN A 273 10.49 18.24 4.26
C ASN A 273 10.84 18.49 2.78
N PRO A 274 10.32 19.57 2.17
CA PRO A 274 10.53 19.84 0.76
C PRO A 274 12.00 19.93 0.34
N ILE A 275 12.86 20.43 1.23
CA ILE A 275 14.30 20.57 0.96
C ILE A 275 14.96 19.18 0.84
N VAL A 276 14.62 18.25 1.74
CA VAL A 276 15.16 16.89 1.74
C VAL A 276 14.72 16.15 0.49
N LEU A 277 13.45 16.28 0.09
CA LEU A 277 12.91 15.70 -1.14
C LEU A 277 13.62 16.23 -2.39
N ILE A 278 13.92 17.53 -2.47
CA ILE A 278 14.67 18.11 -3.60
C ILE A 278 16.08 17.52 -3.66
N VAL A 279 16.82 17.54 -2.54
CA VAL A 279 18.21 17.06 -2.49
C VAL A 279 18.29 15.60 -2.92
N VAL A 280 17.41 14.75 -2.39
CA VAL A 280 17.34 13.33 -2.76
C VAL A 280 16.98 13.15 -4.23
N SER A 281 15.99 13.89 -4.73
CA SER A 281 15.56 13.80 -6.14
C SER A 281 16.69 14.20 -7.10
N VAL A 282 17.46 15.24 -6.77
CA VAL A 282 18.63 15.67 -7.54
C VAL A 282 19.72 14.60 -7.55
N ILE A 283 19.99 13.94 -6.42
CA ILE A 283 20.97 12.85 -6.34
C ILE A 283 20.54 11.66 -7.20
N ILE A 284 19.27 11.24 -7.12
CA ILE A 284 18.72 10.14 -7.93
C ILE A 284 18.78 10.49 -9.43
N LEU A 285 18.43 11.73 -9.78
CA LEU A 285 18.50 12.21 -11.16
C LEU A 285 19.94 12.21 -11.67
N ALA A 286 20.90 12.73 -10.90
CA ALA A 286 22.33 12.72 -11.23
C ALA A 286 22.85 11.29 -11.45
N MET A 287 22.42 10.34 -10.62
CA MET A 287 22.75 8.93 -10.80
C MET A 287 22.14 8.38 -12.10
N GLY A 288 20.86 8.65 -12.38
CA GLY A 288 20.19 8.29 -13.63
C GLY A 288 20.92 8.84 -14.87
N LEU A 289 21.38 10.10 -14.83
CA LEU A 289 22.18 10.71 -15.89
C LEU A 289 23.52 9.99 -16.14
N SER A 290 24.17 9.48 -15.10
CA SER A 290 25.37 8.64 -15.25
C SER A 290 25.05 7.30 -15.95
N PHE A 291 23.84 6.75 -15.75
CA PHE A 291 23.41 5.53 -16.45
C PHE A 291 23.25 5.72 -17.97
N PHE A 292 22.88 6.93 -18.41
CA PHE A 292 22.82 7.31 -19.82
C PHE A 292 24.20 7.53 -20.47
N GLY A 293 25.28 7.62 -19.67
CA GLY A 293 26.63 7.86 -20.17
C GLY A 293 26.92 9.32 -20.53
N LEU A 294 26.05 10.26 -20.16
CA LEU A 294 26.29 11.71 -20.29
C LEU A 294 27.45 12.18 -19.40
N TRP A 295 27.67 11.50 -18.26
CA TRP A 295 28.84 11.62 -17.41
C TRP A 295 29.39 10.24 -17.06
N GLU A 296 30.48 9.83 -17.71
CA GLU A 296 31.39 8.83 -17.14
C GLU A 296 32.26 9.57 -16.11
N ILE A 297 31.99 9.36 -14.82
CA ILE A 297 32.89 9.81 -13.76
C ILE A 297 34.17 8.97 -13.89
N ARG A 298 35.06 9.36 -14.81
CA ARG A 298 36.44 8.88 -14.82
C ARG A 298 37.13 9.58 -13.67
N LEU A 299 37.15 8.93 -12.50
CA LEU A 299 37.97 9.41 -11.40
C LEU A 299 39.42 9.55 -11.89
N PRO A 300 40.09 10.70 -11.69
CA PRO A 300 41.49 10.86 -12.02
C PRO A 300 42.29 9.74 -11.35
N GLY A 301 43.18 9.08 -12.11
CA GLY A 301 43.94 7.93 -11.62
C GLY A 301 44.71 8.20 -10.32
N GLY A 302 45.06 9.46 -10.05
CA GLY A 302 45.67 9.89 -8.78
C GLY A 302 44.76 9.72 -7.55
N ILE A 303 43.48 10.07 -7.65
CA ILE A 303 42.49 9.91 -6.55
C ILE A 303 42.17 8.43 -6.36
N VAL A 304 42.05 7.67 -7.45
CA VAL A 304 41.83 6.22 -7.40
C VAL A 304 43.03 5.50 -6.77
N ASN A 305 44.27 5.91 -7.07
CA ASN A 305 45.48 5.33 -6.48
C ASN A 305 45.66 5.70 -5.00
N LEU A 306 45.28 6.91 -4.59
CA LEU A 306 45.33 7.34 -3.19
C LEU A 306 44.23 6.67 -2.36
N ALA A 307 43.00 6.64 -2.89
CA ALA A 307 41.88 5.93 -2.28
C ALA A 307 42.11 4.42 -2.24
N SER A 308 42.76 3.81 -3.23
CA SER A 308 43.03 2.37 -3.24
C SER A 308 44.19 1.95 -2.33
N ARG A 309 45.11 2.85 -1.97
CA ARG A 309 46.16 2.63 -0.95
C ARG A 309 45.60 2.67 0.49
N GLY A 310 44.64 3.55 0.79
CA GLY A 310 44.04 3.69 2.14
C GLY A 310 42.71 2.95 2.36
N PHE A 311 41.83 2.90 1.35
CA PHE A 311 40.52 2.23 1.38
C PHE A 311 40.51 0.89 0.64
N GLY A 312 41.71 0.31 0.43
CA GLY A 312 41.85 -0.94 -0.30
C GLY A 312 41.55 -2.21 0.51
N GLY A 313 41.48 -2.09 1.83
CA GLY A 313 41.27 -3.21 2.73
C GLY A 313 39.80 -3.45 3.06
N PHE A 314 39.59 -4.23 4.12
CA PHE A 314 38.32 -4.45 4.79
C PHE A 314 37.52 -3.16 5.04
N PHE A 315 38.21 -2.08 5.38
CA PHE A 315 37.62 -0.75 5.63
C PHE A 315 36.89 -0.16 4.41
N GLY A 316 37.36 -0.42 3.19
CA GLY A 316 36.70 0.07 1.97
C GLY A 316 35.35 -0.59 1.72
N SER A 317 35.24 -1.90 1.96
CA SER A 317 33.97 -2.63 1.83
C SER A 317 32.94 -2.18 2.86
N PHE A 318 33.39 -1.86 4.07
CA PHE A 318 32.55 -1.33 5.14
C PHE A 318 32.00 0.07 4.78
N PHE A 319 32.87 0.99 4.36
CA PHE A 319 32.48 2.36 4.00
C PHE A 319 31.56 2.42 2.77
N MET A 320 31.80 1.54 1.79
CA MET A 320 30.91 1.38 0.65
C MET A 320 29.52 0.85 1.06
N GLY A 321 29.44 -0.03 2.05
CA GLY A 321 28.16 -0.47 2.64
C GLY A 321 27.41 0.67 3.35
N LEU A 322 28.12 1.47 4.15
CA LEU A 322 27.54 2.62 4.86
C LEU A 322 26.95 3.65 3.89
N THR A 323 27.71 4.06 2.87
CA THR A 323 27.29 5.06 1.89
C THR A 323 26.10 4.59 1.06
N LEU A 324 26.07 3.31 0.66
CA LEU A 324 24.95 2.75 -0.08
C LEU A 324 23.68 2.60 0.77
N GLY A 325 23.80 2.37 2.09
CA GLY A 325 22.66 2.38 3.00
C GLY A 325 21.92 3.72 3.02
N VAL A 326 22.67 4.83 3.09
CA VAL A 326 22.10 6.18 3.08
C VAL A 326 21.40 6.51 1.76
N VAL A 327 22.02 6.14 0.63
CA VAL A 327 21.45 6.40 -0.71
C VAL A 327 20.23 5.51 -1.01
N ALA A 328 20.16 4.31 -0.42
CA ALA A 328 19.04 3.40 -0.60
C ALA A 328 17.79 3.78 0.23
N ALA A 329 17.96 4.46 1.36
CA ALA A 329 16.86 4.88 2.24
C ALA A 329 15.66 5.55 1.52
N PRO A 330 15.85 6.55 0.63
CA PRO A 330 14.73 7.17 -0.08
C PRO A 330 14.04 6.25 -1.09
N CYS A 331 14.78 5.31 -1.68
CA CYS A 331 14.25 4.35 -2.65
C CYS A 331 13.33 3.30 -2.00
N LEU A 332 13.52 3.06 -0.70
CA LEU A 332 12.75 2.15 0.12
C LEU A 332 11.62 2.86 0.89
N GLY A 333 11.42 4.16 0.61
CA GLY A 333 10.62 5.10 1.38
C GLY A 333 9.26 4.57 1.83
N PRO A 334 8.39 4.02 0.96
CA PRO A 334 7.08 3.53 1.38
C PRO A 334 7.15 2.37 2.39
N PHE A 335 8.07 1.42 2.17
CA PHE A 335 8.23 0.26 3.03
C PHE A 335 8.87 0.65 4.36
N VAL A 336 9.95 1.46 4.29
CA VAL A 336 10.63 1.99 5.47
C VAL A 336 9.68 2.86 6.27
N LEU A 337 8.92 3.77 5.65
CA LEU A 337 7.96 4.63 6.35
C LEU A 337 6.90 3.81 7.09
N GLY A 338 6.33 2.78 6.47
CA GLY A 338 5.39 1.87 7.15
C GLY A 338 6.02 1.18 8.37
N LEU A 339 7.27 0.74 8.24
CA LEU A 339 8.02 0.14 9.34
C LEU A 339 8.39 1.17 10.44
N LEU A 340 8.79 2.38 10.06
CA LEU A 340 9.08 3.49 10.98
C LEU A 340 7.84 3.89 11.76
N THR A 341 6.67 3.99 11.12
CA THR A 341 5.39 4.27 11.79
C THR A 341 5.03 3.16 12.77
N TYR A 342 5.17 1.89 12.38
CA TYR A 342 4.87 0.77 13.25
C TYR A 342 5.81 0.71 14.48
N VAL A 343 7.10 0.90 14.27
CA VAL A 343 8.09 0.94 15.37
C VAL A 343 7.89 2.17 16.25
N GLY A 344 7.59 3.33 15.65
CA GLY A 344 7.34 4.58 16.36
C GLY A 344 6.10 4.50 17.26
N GLN A 345 5.05 3.78 16.84
CA GLN A 345 3.88 3.51 17.69
C GLN A 345 4.20 2.60 18.87
N LYS A 346 5.17 1.68 18.73
CA LYS A 346 5.57 0.76 19.80
C LYS A 346 6.52 1.39 20.82
N GLY A 347 7.24 2.44 20.45
CA GLY A 347 8.12 3.20 21.35
C GLY A 347 9.34 2.43 21.88
N ASP A 348 9.61 1.22 21.37
CA ASP A 348 10.72 0.37 21.82
C ASP A 348 11.91 0.45 20.84
N ALA A 349 13.01 1.05 21.30
CA ALA A 349 14.25 1.21 20.54
C ALA A 349 14.90 -0.14 20.16
N PHE A 350 14.75 -1.17 20.99
CA PHE A 350 15.32 -2.49 20.72
C PHE A 350 14.58 -3.19 19.58
N ILE A 351 13.25 -3.06 19.53
CA ILE A 351 12.43 -3.59 18.43
C ILE A 351 12.75 -2.86 17.12
N GLY A 352 12.93 -1.54 17.17
CA GLY A 352 13.39 -0.76 16.01
C GLY A 352 14.75 -1.22 15.49
N PHE A 353 15.73 -1.39 16.38
CA PHE A 353 17.04 -1.94 16.03
C PHE A 353 16.91 -3.30 15.34
N LEU A 354 16.16 -4.23 15.95
CA LEU A 354 16.04 -5.61 15.49
C LEU A 354 15.36 -5.71 14.11
N TYR A 355 14.29 -4.96 13.87
CA TYR A 355 13.58 -5.01 12.58
C TYR A 355 14.39 -4.44 11.43
N PHE A 356 15.05 -3.29 11.62
CA PHE A 356 15.92 -2.71 10.61
C PHE A 356 17.18 -3.54 10.38
N PHE A 357 17.68 -4.22 11.42
CA PHE A 357 18.78 -5.16 11.31
C PHE A 357 18.41 -6.36 10.43
N VAL A 358 17.28 -7.02 10.71
CA VAL A 358 16.83 -8.18 9.92
C VAL A 358 16.45 -7.80 8.49
N LEU A 359 15.85 -6.63 8.30
CA LEU A 359 15.58 -6.09 6.97
C LEU A 359 16.89 -5.90 6.16
N SER A 360 17.93 -5.36 6.79
CA SER A 360 19.23 -5.12 6.17
C SER A 360 19.97 -6.42 5.86
N ILE A 361 19.83 -7.43 6.72
CA ILE A 361 20.33 -8.78 6.45
C ILE A 361 19.65 -9.36 5.21
N GLY A 362 18.32 -9.26 5.10
CA GLY A 362 17.57 -9.73 3.93
C GLY A 362 17.99 -9.02 2.64
N LEU A 363 18.21 -7.70 2.70
CA LEU A 363 18.68 -6.90 1.57
C LEU A 363 20.12 -7.24 1.17
N GLY A 364 21.02 -7.41 2.14
CA GLY A 364 22.45 -7.65 1.91
C GLY A 364 22.79 -9.08 1.47
N LEU A 365 21.95 -10.06 1.77
CA LEU A 365 22.24 -11.48 1.51
C LEU A 365 22.40 -11.81 0.01
N PRO A 366 21.53 -11.36 -0.92
CA PRO A 366 21.76 -11.55 -2.36
C PRO A 366 23.01 -10.85 -2.87
N LEU A 367 23.32 -9.65 -2.38
CA LEU A 367 24.50 -8.89 -2.77
C LEU A 367 25.79 -9.58 -2.29
N CYS A 368 25.78 -10.11 -1.07
CA CYS A 368 26.86 -10.91 -0.51
C CYS A 368 27.06 -12.20 -1.32
N PHE A 369 25.96 -12.88 -1.67
CA PHE A 369 26.00 -14.06 -2.53
C PHE A 369 26.62 -13.74 -3.90
N LEU A 370 26.18 -12.66 -4.56
CA LEU A 370 26.75 -12.20 -5.83
C LEU A 370 28.23 -11.82 -5.70
N ALA A 371 28.65 -11.23 -4.58
CA ALA A 371 30.06 -10.93 -4.32
C ALA A 371 30.92 -12.20 -4.17
N ILE A 372 30.40 -13.24 -3.50
CA ILE A 372 31.08 -14.54 -3.34
C ILE A 372 31.21 -15.25 -4.69
N PHE A 373 30.15 -15.24 -5.50
CA PHE A 373 30.07 -15.87 -6.82
C PHE A 373 30.58 -14.99 -7.96
N SER A 374 31.09 -13.78 -7.69
CA SER A 374 31.58 -12.83 -8.71
C SER A 374 32.66 -13.42 -9.62
N GLY A 375 33.48 -14.37 -9.13
CA GLY A 375 34.44 -15.10 -9.96
C GLY A 375 33.85 -16.07 -10.99
N ALA A 376 32.56 -16.41 -10.87
CA ALA A 376 31.78 -17.13 -11.89
C ALA A 376 31.02 -16.17 -12.82
N VAL A 377 30.80 -14.92 -12.40
CA VAL A 377 30.17 -13.86 -13.21
C VAL A 377 31.12 -13.33 -14.29
N ASP A 378 32.43 -13.44 -14.10
CA ASP A 378 33.41 -13.20 -15.17
C ASP A 378 33.23 -14.12 -16.40
N ARG A 379 32.57 -15.29 -16.22
CA ARG A 379 32.21 -16.20 -17.32
C ARG A 379 30.82 -15.94 -17.93
N LEU A 380 30.05 -15.00 -17.39
CA LEU A 380 28.82 -14.56 -18.02
C LEU A 380 29.17 -13.49 -19.06
N PRO A 381 29.05 -13.75 -20.37
CA PRO A 381 29.27 -12.77 -21.43
C PRO A 381 28.10 -11.77 -21.46
N MET A 382 27.85 -11.06 -20.35
CA MET A 382 26.91 -9.94 -20.27
C MET A 382 27.57 -8.61 -20.66
N SER A 383 28.69 -8.63 -21.35
CA SER A 383 29.36 -7.45 -21.94
C SER A 383 28.88 -7.17 -23.38
N GLY A 384 27.57 -7.22 -23.61
CA GLY A 384 26.98 -6.94 -24.93
C GLY A 384 26.19 -5.64 -24.97
N ASN A 385 25.84 -5.19 -26.19
CA ASN A 385 24.91 -4.08 -26.44
C ASN A 385 23.55 -4.24 -25.72
N TRP A 386 23.19 -5.46 -25.32
CA TRP A 386 21.99 -5.76 -24.54
C TRP A 386 22.06 -5.25 -23.09
N LEU A 387 23.20 -5.38 -22.41
CA LEU A 387 23.38 -4.83 -21.06
C LEU A 387 23.37 -3.30 -21.09
N VAL A 388 23.95 -2.70 -22.14
CA VAL A 388 23.90 -1.25 -22.38
C VAL A 388 22.45 -0.78 -22.60
N TRP A 389 21.63 -1.56 -23.31
CA TRP A 389 20.21 -1.24 -23.48
C TRP A 389 19.44 -1.34 -22.16
N ILE A 390 19.64 -2.40 -21.37
CA ILE A 390 19.04 -2.54 -20.03
C ILE A 390 19.45 -1.39 -19.11
N LYS A 391 20.73 -1.00 -19.14
CA LYS A 391 21.28 0.13 -18.38
C LYS A 391 20.50 1.42 -18.65
N LYS A 392 20.20 1.70 -19.93
CA LYS A 392 19.40 2.86 -20.35
C LYS A 392 17.94 2.76 -19.94
N CYS A 393 17.33 1.57 -20.02
CA CYS A 393 15.97 1.33 -19.53
C CYS A 393 15.85 1.64 -18.04
N PHE A 394 16.75 1.12 -17.20
CA PHE A 394 16.74 1.41 -15.76
C PHE A 394 17.06 2.87 -15.44
N GLY A 395 17.89 3.55 -16.25
CA GLY A 395 18.09 5.00 -16.16
C GLY A 395 16.79 5.79 -16.27
N TRP A 396 15.91 5.43 -17.22
CA TRP A 396 14.58 6.05 -17.33
C TRP A 396 13.65 5.73 -16.16
N VAL A 397 13.75 4.53 -15.59
CA VAL A 397 12.99 4.19 -14.38
C VAL A 397 13.44 5.04 -13.18
N LEU A 398 14.74 5.30 -13.03
CA LEU A 398 15.27 6.19 -12.00
C LEU A 398 14.80 7.64 -12.20
N VAL A 399 14.82 8.14 -13.43
CA VAL A 399 14.28 9.48 -13.76
C VAL A 399 12.78 9.55 -13.45
N ALA A 400 12.00 8.53 -13.83
CA ALA A 400 10.58 8.46 -13.51
C ALA A 400 10.33 8.45 -11.99
N MET A 401 11.16 7.74 -11.22
CA MET A 401 11.09 7.73 -9.75
C MET A 401 11.45 9.09 -9.15
N ALA A 402 12.48 9.77 -9.65
CA ALA A 402 12.84 11.12 -9.19
C ALA A 402 11.69 12.12 -9.43
N VAL A 403 11.07 12.05 -10.61
CA VAL A 403 9.88 12.86 -10.96
C VAL A 403 8.68 12.48 -10.09
N PHE A 404 8.54 11.21 -9.74
CA PHE A 404 7.52 10.76 -8.80
C PHE A 404 7.77 11.30 -7.39
N MET A 405 9.02 11.40 -6.94
CA MET A 405 9.34 11.88 -5.60
C MET A 405 9.19 13.39 -5.44
N ILE A 406 9.42 14.17 -6.52
CA ILE A 406 9.23 15.63 -6.52
C ILE A 406 7.75 16.03 -6.71
N ARG A 407 6.86 15.06 -6.96
CA ARG A 407 5.42 15.27 -7.15
C ARG A 407 4.75 16.14 -6.07
N PRO A 408 5.05 15.98 -4.76
CA PRO A 408 4.47 16.82 -3.72
C PRO A 408 4.84 18.31 -3.80
N LEU A 409 5.94 18.67 -4.48
CA LEU A 409 6.42 20.06 -4.55
C LEU A 409 5.88 20.83 -5.74
N ILE A 410 5.42 20.14 -6.78
CA ILE A 410 5.03 20.77 -8.04
C ILE A 410 3.50 20.83 -8.09
N PRO A 411 2.89 22.00 -8.39
CA PRO A 411 1.44 22.11 -8.50
C PRO A 411 0.88 21.03 -9.44
N ILE A 412 -0.15 20.32 -8.96
CA ILE A 412 -0.72 19.10 -9.58
C ILE A 412 -1.03 19.27 -11.07
N GLN A 413 -1.37 20.50 -11.50
CA GLN A 413 -1.65 20.85 -12.89
C GLN A 413 -0.41 20.65 -13.77
N PHE A 414 0.72 21.32 -13.46
CA PHE A 414 1.95 21.31 -14.27
C PHE A 414 2.60 19.93 -14.34
N LEU A 415 2.55 19.18 -13.23
CA LEU A 415 3.12 17.83 -13.17
C LEU A 415 2.35 16.83 -14.04
N LYS A 416 1.00 16.88 -14.01
CA LYS A 416 0.14 15.97 -14.77
C LYS A 416 0.11 16.30 -16.26
N THR A 417 0.07 17.58 -16.63
CA THR A 417 -0.05 17.98 -18.04
C THR A 417 1.28 18.00 -18.78
N LEU A 418 2.40 18.32 -18.11
CA LEU A 418 3.68 18.54 -18.80
C LEU A 418 4.78 17.57 -18.38
N ALA A 419 5.05 17.42 -17.08
CA ALA A 419 6.26 16.72 -16.62
C ALA A 419 6.22 15.20 -16.85
N ILE A 420 5.15 14.51 -16.44
CA ILE A 420 5.01 13.05 -16.61
C ILE A 420 4.96 12.64 -18.10
N PRO A 421 4.12 13.25 -18.95
CA PRO A 421 4.09 12.90 -20.37
C PRO A 421 5.38 13.29 -21.11
N ALA A 422 6.06 14.40 -20.76
CA ALA A 422 7.35 14.75 -21.35
C ALA A 422 8.45 13.74 -21.02
N VAL A 423 8.50 13.25 -19.77
CA VAL A 423 9.45 12.22 -19.34
C VAL A 423 9.16 10.88 -20.03
N LEU A 424 7.89 10.48 -20.14
CA LEU A 424 7.50 9.26 -20.86
C LEU A 424 7.75 9.35 -22.36
N MET A 425 7.51 10.51 -22.98
CA MET A 425 7.83 10.76 -24.39
C MET A 425 9.34 10.72 -24.64
N ALA A 426 10.13 11.40 -23.80
CA ALA A 426 11.58 11.37 -23.91
C ALA A 426 12.14 9.95 -23.67
N ALA A 427 11.53 9.17 -22.76
CA ALA A 427 11.84 7.75 -22.57
C ALA A 427 11.52 6.90 -23.80
N ALA A 428 10.32 7.06 -24.35
CA ALA A 428 9.87 6.30 -25.52
C ALA A 428 10.71 6.61 -26.77
N ILE A 429 11.02 7.89 -26.99
CA ILE A 429 11.84 8.34 -28.12
C ILE A 429 13.28 7.84 -27.96
N HIS A 430 13.89 8.03 -26.77
CA HIS A 430 15.28 7.67 -26.56
C HIS A 430 15.49 6.14 -26.56
N VAL A 431 14.68 5.37 -25.84
CA VAL A 431 14.84 3.91 -25.70
C VAL A 431 14.24 3.14 -26.88
N GLY A 432 13.11 3.59 -27.41
CA GLY A 432 12.37 2.89 -28.47
C GLY A 432 12.94 3.14 -29.86
N PHE A 433 13.22 4.39 -30.20
CA PHE A 433 13.51 4.81 -31.57
C PHE A 433 14.95 5.29 -31.80
N LEU A 434 15.54 6.04 -30.86
CA LEU A 434 16.82 6.72 -31.09
C LEU A 434 18.04 5.85 -30.74
N ASP A 435 17.88 4.86 -29.87
CA ASP A 435 19.00 4.03 -29.44
C ASP A 435 19.38 3.02 -30.54
N ARG A 436 20.56 3.20 -31.16
CA ARG A 436 21.11 2.30 -32.19
C ARG A 436 21.69 0.99 -31.64
N THR A 437 21.63 0.74 -30.34
CA THR A 437 22.01 -0.55 -29.74
C THR A 437 21.10 -1.67 -30.26
N SER A 438 21.55 -2.34 -31.33
CA SER A 438 20.93 -3.54 -31.88
C SER A 438 21.70 -4.76 -31.40
N ALA A 439 21.06 -5.66 -30.65
CA ALA A 439 21.47 -7.05 -30.64
C ALA A 439 21.16 -7.68 -32.02
N ASN A 440 21.93 -8.67 -32.45
CA ASN A 440 21.93 -9.25 -33.81
C ASN A 440 20.64 -10.02 -34.21
N SER A 441 19.50 -9.83 -33.53
CA SER A 441 18.26 -10.57 -33.80
C SER A 441 17.08 -9.66 -34.14
N ARG A 442 16.36 -10.02 -35.21
CA ARG A 442 15.15 -9.33 -35.70
C ARG A 442 14.04 -9.24 -34.64
N ARG A 443 13.92 -10.27 -33.80
CA ARG A 443 12.92 -10.35 -32.71
C ARG A 443 13.19 -9.33 -31.59
N PHE A 444 14.46 -9.10 -31.24
CA PHE A 444 14.82 -8.11 -30.22
C PHE A 444 14.49 -6.68 -30.67
N ARG A 445 14.72 -6.38 -31.95
CA ARG A 445 14.36 -5.09 -32.55
C ARG A 445 12.84 -4.87 -32.54
N PHE A 446 12.07 -5.89 -32.89
CA PHE A 446 10.60 -5.85 -32.83
C PHE A 446 10.08 -5.60 -31.40
N VAL A 447 10.58 -6.33 -30.39
CA VAL A 447 10.18 -6.14 -28.99
C VAL A 447 10.51 -4.75 -28.48
N LYS A 448 11.68 -4.20 -28.85
CA LYS A 448 12.09 -2.84 -28.48
C LYS A 448 11.17 -1.78 -29.07
N THR A 449 10.84 -1.89 -30.36
CA THR A 449 9.93 -0.95 -31.03
C THR A 449 8.50 -1.07 -30.49
N LEU A 450 8.03 -2.29 -30.22
CA LEU A 450 6.72 -2.53 -29.60
C LEU A 450 6.64 -1.92 -28.20
N LEU A 451 7.66 -2.14 -27.35
CA LEU A 451 7.71 -1.56 -26.01
C LEU A 451 7.76 -0.02 -26.06
N GLY A 452 8.56 0.55 -26.96
CA GLY A 452 8.61 2.00 -27.19
C GLY A 452 7.27 2.57 -27.66
N ALA A 453 6.57 1.89 -28.57
CA ALA A 453 5.26 2.28 -29.06
C ALA A 453 4.18 2.18 -27.97
N VAL A 454 4.21 1.13 -27.13
CA VAL A 454 3.29 0.98 -25.99
C VAL A 454 3.49 2.13 -24.99
N VAL A 455 4.75 2.44 -24.62
CA VAL A 455 5.06 3.55 -23.69
C VAL A 455 4.64 4.89 -24.27
N LEU A 456 4.85 5.12 -25.57
CA LEU A 456 4.40 6.33 -26.26
C LEU A 456 2.87 6.44 -26.27
N ALA A 457 2.16 5.35 -26.56
CA ALA A 457 0.71 5.32 -26.51
C ALA A 457 0.19 5.59 -25.09
N THR A 458 0.85 5.05 -24.05
CA THR A 458 0.48 5.34 -22.66
C THR A 458 0.75 6.80 -22.28
N ALA A 459 1.82 7.41 -22.79
CA ALA A 459 2.11 8.83 -22.61
C ALA A 459 1.03 9.69 -23.26
N LEU A 460 0.61 9.36 -24.48
CA LEU A 460 -0.45 10.08 -25.20
C LEU A 460 -1.82 9.93 -24.52
N VAL A 461 -2.17 8.73 -24.05
CA VAL A 461 -3.43 8.47 -23.32
C VAL A 461 -3.44 9.23 -21.99
N THR A 462 -2.33 9.25 -21.24
CA THR A 462 -2.28 10.00 -19.98
C THR A 462 -2.29 11.51 -20.20
N ALA A 463 -1.67 12.01 -21.26
CA ALA A 463 -1.77 13.42 -21.66
C ALA A 463 -3.22 13.79 -22.05
N TYR A 464 -3.87 12.96 -22.88
CA TYR A 464 -5.25 13.17 -23.31
C TYR A 464 -6.24 13.15 -22.13
N ALA A 465 -6.11 12.15 -21.24
CA ALA A 465 -6.94 12.02 -20.04
C ALA A 465 -6.69 13.16 -19.04
N SER A 466 -5.47 13.73 -19.01
CA SER A 466 -5.17 14.90 -18.17
C SER A 466 -5.79 16.18 -18.73
N TRP A 467 -5.90 16.30 -20.06
CA TRP A 467 -6.54 17.43 -20.72
C TRP A 467 -8.06 17.43 -20.54
N HIS A 468 -8.67 16.24 -20.51
CA HIS A 468 -10.11 16.04 -20.32
C HIS A 468 -10.50 15.76 -18.86
N ALA A 469 -9.57 15.91 -17.92
CA ALA A 469 -9.89 15.70 -16.51
C ALA A 469 -10.81 16.84 -16.05
N GLU A 470 -12.06 16.51 -15.70
CA GLU A 470 -12.94 17.47 -15.04
C GLU A 470 -12.27 18.03 -13.79
N GLU A 471 -12.26 19.37 -13.69
CA GLU A 471 -11.75 20.08 -12.53
C GLU A 471 -12.60 19.69 -11.31
N GLY A 472 -11.90 19.20 -10.27
CA GLY A 472 -12.50 19.01 -8.94
C GLY A 472 -12.77 20.36 -8.27
N ILE A 473 -13.06 20.32 -6.97
CA ILE A 473 -13.20 21.54 -6.17
C ILE A 473 -11.86 22.30 -6.17
N LYS A 474 -11.90 23.59 -6.48
CA LYS A 474 -10.70 24.44 -6.56
C LYS A 474 -10.34 24.96 -5.17
N TRP A 475 -9.45 24.25 -4.48
CA TRP A 475 -8.96 24.65 -3.17
C TRP A 475 -8.15 25.95 -3.21
N ILE A 476 -8.40 26.83 -2.23
CA ILE A 476 -7.67 28.09 -2.06
C ILE A 476 -6.61 27.89 -0.97
N PRO A 477 -5.33 28.19 -1.21
CA PRO A 477 -4.29 28.10 -0.18
C PRO A 477 -4.62 29.00 1.01
N TYR A 478 -4.48 28.48 2.23
CA TYR A 478 -4.74 29.25 3.44
C TYR A 478 -3.80 30.46 3.54
N ARG A 479 -4.37 31.63 3.85
CA ARG A 479 -3.63 32.86 4.17
C ARG A 479 -4.19 33.46 5.47
N GLN A 480 -3.31 34.07 6.26
CA GLN A 480 -3.75 34.83 7.44
C GLN A 480 -4.73 35.92 7.00
N GLY A 481 -5.92 35.96 7.63
CA GLY A 481 -7.00 36.89 7.28
C GLY A 481 -8.17 36.27 6.50
N LEU A 482 -7.98 35.14 5.81
CA LEU A 482 -9.01 34.51 4.96
C LEU A 482 -10.28 34.13 5.75
N LEU A 483 -10.12 33.68 7.00
CA LEU A 483 -11.24 33.35 7.87
C LEU A 483 -12.02 34.59 8.34
N GLN A 484 -11.35 35.74 8.47
CA GLN A 484 -12.02 36.99 8.84
C GLN A 484 -12.81 37.56 7.66
N GLU A 485 -12.27 37.46 6.45
CA GLU A 485 -12.99 37.79 5.20
C GLU A 485 -14.22 36.91 5.01
N ALA A 486 -14.08 35.58 5.12
CA ALA A 486 -15.20 34.66 5.00
C ALA A 486 -16.27 34.90 6.08
N LYS A 487 -15.86 35.26 7.30
CA LYS A 487 -16.76 35.65 8.38
C LYS A 487 -17.51 36.96 8.08
N ALA A 488 -16.82 37.96 7.53
CA ALA A 488 -17.42 39.23 7.11
C ALA A 488 -18.43 39.02 5.97
N GLU A 489 -18.12 38.14 5.02
CA GLU A 489 -18.98 37.78 3.89
C GLU A 489 -20.06 36.74 4.23
N ARG A 490 -20.10 36.24 5.47
CA ARG A 490 -21.02 35.17 5.93
C ARG A 490 -20.99 33.91 5.06
N LYS A 491 -19.83 33.57 4.50
CA LYS A 491 -19.64 32.35 3.70
C LYS A 491 -19.25 31.17 4.60
N PRO A 492 -19.82 29.98 4.39
CA PRO A 492 -19.34 28.77 5.06
C PRO A 492 -17.92 28.44 4.61
N VAL A 493 -17.07 28.03 5.54
CA VAL A 493 -15.66 27.66 5.26
C VAL A 493 -15.45 26.19 5.58
N ILE A 494 -14.85 25.47 4.65
CA ILE A 494 -14.31 24.12 4.87
C ILE A 494 -12.79 24.21 4.82
N ILE A 495 -12.14 23.76 5.89
CA ILE A 495 -10.69 23.67 5.98
C ILE A 495 -10.31 22.22 5.70
N ASP A 496 -9.57 22.00 4.62
CA ASP A 496 -9.02 20.68 4.30
C ASP A 496 -7.59 20.55 4.79
N PHE A 497 -7.35 19.58 5.66
CA PHE A 497 -6.02 19.20 6.14
C PHE A 497 -5.46 18.12 5.22
N TYR A 498 -4.88 18.58 4.11
CA TYR A 498 -4.42 17.73 3.02
C TYR A 498 -2.90 17.48 3.04
N ALA A 499 -2.47 16.35 2.48
CA ALA A 499 -1.08 16.09 2.13
C ALA A 499 -0.98 15.31 0.81
N ASP A 500 -0.03 15.68 -0.07
CA ASP A 500 0.11 15.05 -1.40
C ASP A 500 0.48 13.57 -1.38
N TRP A 501 1.05 13.11 -0.28
CA TRP A 501 1.40 11.71 -0.05
C TRP A 501 0.29 10.94 0.69
N CYS A 502 -0.76 11.62 1.17
CA CYS A 502 -1.88 11.01 1.87
C CYS A 502 -2.76 10.21 0.89
N GLY A 503 -2.66 8.88 0.97
CA GLY A 503 -3.48 7.97 0.18
C GLY A 503 -4.99 8.23 0.31
N PRO A 504 -5.55 8.33 1.53
CA PRO A 504 -6.96 8.63 1.74
C PRO A 504 -7.40 9.99 1.18
N CYS A 505 -6.59 11.04 1.37
CA CYS A 505 -6.88 12.39 0.90
C CYS A 505 -6.98 12.41 -0.65
N ARG A 506 -6.04 11.74 -1.32
CA ARG A 506 -6.06 11.58 -2.78
C ARG A 506 -7.21 10.71 -3.29
N GLU A 507 -7.74 9.82 -2.46
CA GLU A 507 -8.93 9.04 -2.80
C GLU A 507 -10.19 9.90 -2.70
N MET A 508 -10.28 10.74 -1.66
CA MET A 508 -11.36 11.72 -1.51
C MET A 508 -11.39 12.74 -2.66
N ASP A 509 -10.24 13.21 -3.14
CA ASP A 509 -10.14 14.07 -4.34
C ASP A 509 -10.70 13.42 -5.60
N LYS A 510 -10.61 12.09 -5.72
CA LYS A 510 -11.10 11.35 -6.87
C LYS A 510 -12.57 10.95 -6.74
N THR A 511 -13.07 10.85 -5.51
CA THR A 511 -14.39 10.31 -5.21
C THR A 511 -15.27 11.39 -4.58
N THR A 512 -15.09 11.66 -3.29
CA THR A 512 -15.90 12.59 -2.49
C THR A 512 -15.96 14.00 -3.07
N PHE A 513 -14.81 14.63 -3.38
CA PHE A 513 -14.77 16.01 -3.89
C PHE A 513 -15.12 16.13 -5.38
N ARG A 514 -15.41 15.01 -6.04
CA ARG A 514 -15.95 14.97 -7.40
C ARG A 514 -17.44 14.68 -7.45
N ASP A 515 -18.04 14.26 -6.33
CA ASP A 515 -19.48 14.04 -6.25
C ASP A 515 -20.24 15.35 -6.42
N GLN A 516 -21.19 15.39 -7.35
CA GLN A 516 -22.00 16.57 -7.66
C GLN A 516 -22.76 17.10 -6.44
N ARG A 517 -23.15 16.22 -5.51
CA ARG A 517 -23.83 16.63 -4.26
C ARG A 517 -22.91 17.41 -3.34
N VAL A 518 -21.62 17.04 -3.31
CA VAL A 518 -20.61 17.73 -2.52
C VAL A 518 -20.24 19.06 -3.16
N LYS A 519 -20.06 19.08 -4.49
CA LYS A 519 -19.84 20.32 -5.26
C LYS A 519 -20.98 21.33 -5.02
N ALA A 520 -22.23 20.90 -5.14
CA ALA A 520 -23.40 21.76 -4.93
C ALA A 520 -23.50 22.35 -3.50
N LEU A 521 -22.98 21.65 -2.49
CA LEU A 521 -22.94 22.15 -1.10
C LEU A 521 -21.76 23.09 -0.84
N MET A 522 -20.71 23.03 -1.67
CA MET A 522 -19.48 23.80 -1.50
C MET A 522 -19.42 25.05 -2.39
N GLY A 523 -20.39 25.24 -3.29
CA GLY A 523 -20.53 26.41 -4.16
C GLY A 523 -20.22 26.10 -5.60
#